data_AF-A0A7C1KTE2-F1
#
_entry.id   AF-A0A7C1KTE2-F1
#
_cell.length_a   1.000
_cell.length_b   1.000
_cell.length_c   1.000
_cell.angle_alpha   90.00
_cell.angle_beta   90.00
_cell.angle_gamma   90.00
#
_symmetry.space_group_name_H-M   'P 1'
#
loop_
_entity.id
_entity.type
_entity.pdbx_description
1 polymer ?
#
loop_
_entity_poly.entity_id
_entity_poly.type
_entity_poly.pdbx_seq_one_letter_code
_entity_poly.pdbx_strand_id
1 'polypeptide(L)' 'GIPYIDKDVANDPEARKELTGKYGRMATPTMVIGGKVFVGFQDNRKAIEQALRGEG' A
#
# COMPACT_ATOMS: atom_id res chain seq x y z
N GLY A 1 -8.71 7.64 14.47
CA GLY A 1 -7.56 7.05 13.76
C GLY A 1 -8.06 5.90 12.92
N ILE A 2 -7.43 5.64 11.77
CA ILE A 2 -7.81 4.53 10.89
C ILE A 2 -6.93 3.34 11.27
N PRO A 3 -7.48 2.14 11.53
CA PRO A 3 -6.66 0.96 11.81
C PRO A 3 -5.85 0.60 10.56
N TYR A 4 -4.56 0.37 10.74
CA TYR A 4 -3.64 -0.04 9.68
C TYR A 4 -2.63 -1.06 10.21
N ILE A 5 -2.06 -1.84 9.29
CA ILE A 5 -0.96 -2.76 9.57
C ILE A 5 0.24 -2.20 8.81
N ASP A 6 1.28 -1.81 9.55
CA ASP A 6 2.56 -1.45 8.97
C ASP A 6 3.39 -2.71 8.68
N LYS A 7 4.01 -2.76 7.52
CA LYS A 7 4.90 -3.85 7.12
C LYS A 7 6.22 -3.25 6.65
N ASP A 8 7.26 -3.44 7.45
CA ASP A 8 8.60 -2.98 7.11
C ASP A 8 9.29 -3.98 6.17
N VAL A 9 9.33 -3.69 4.87
CA VAL A 9 9.91 -4.57 3.86
C VAL A 9 11.44 -4.69 3.92
N ALA A 10 12.10 -3.87 4.74
CA ALA A 10 13.53 -3.95 4.97
C ALA A 10 13.88 -5.08 5.96
N ASN A 11 13.07 -5.25 7.00
CA ASN A 11 13.27 -6.26 8.04
C ASN A 11 12.32 -7.46 7.94
N ASP A 12 11.27 -7.39 7.11
CA ASP A 12 10.30 -8.47 6.90
C ASP A 12 10.43 -9.09 5.48
N PRO A 13 11.11 -10.24 5.34
CA PRO A 13 11.35 -10.87 4.05
C PRO A 13 10.07 -11.37 3.39
N GLU A 14 9.02 -11.69 4.15
CA GLU A 14 7.73 -12.12 3.62
C GLU A 14 6.96 -10.95 3.01
N ALA A 15 6.94 -9.79 3.68
CA ALA A 15 6.39 -8.55 3.16
C ALA A 15 7.15 -8.08 1.91
N ARG A 16 8.48 -8.24 1.88
CA ARG A 16 9.29 -7.97 0.69
C ARG A 16 8.93 -8.91 -0.46
N LYS A 17 8.73 -10.21 -0.18
CA LYS A 17 8.32 -11.19 -1.19
C LYS A 17 6.90 -10.91 -1.70
N GLU A 18 5.99 -10.46 -0.84
CA GLU A 18 4.66 -10.02 -1.25
C GLU A 18 4.75 -8.75 -2.12
N LEU A 19 5.55 -7.76 -1.74
CA LEU A 19 5.74 -6.53 -2.51
C LEU A 19 6.33 -6.78 -3.91
N THR A 20 7.36 -7.62 -3.97
CA THR A 20 8.05 -7.96 -5.22
C THR A 20 7.25 -8.93 -6.08
N GLY A 21 6.70 -9.99 -5.48
CA GLY A 21 5.99 -11.05 -6.21
C GLY A 21 4.57 -10.68 -6.61
N LYS A 22 3.81 -10.03 -5.73
CA LYS A 22 2.39 -9.72 -5.96
C LYS A 22 2.18 -8.38 -6.64
N TYR A 23 3.05 -7.42 -6.37
CA TYR A 23 2.92 -6.04 -6.87
C TYR A 23 4.05 -5.61 -7.80
N GLY A 24 5.06 -6.48 -8.03
CA GLY A 24 6.14 -6.24 -9.00
C GLY A 24 7.16 -5.17 -8.57
N ARG A 25 7.27 -4.85 -7.28
CA ARG A 25 8.04 -3.68 -6.80
C ARG A 25 9.09 -4.06 -5.77
N MET A 26 10.28 -3.46 -5.90
CA MET A 26 11.40 -3.72 -4.98
C MET A 26 11.49 -2.76 -3.80
N ALA A 27 11.06 -1.49 -3.96
CA ALA A 27 11.24 -0.46 -2.93
C ALA A 27 10.17 0.64 -2.91
N THR A 28 9.17 0.59 -3.80
CA THR A 28 8.16 1.64 -3.88
C THR A 28 7.13 1.47 -2.77
N PRO A 29 6.85 2.53 -1.99
CA PRO A 29 5.81 2.45 -0.97
C PRO A 29 4.47 2.09 -1.60
N THR A 30 3.83 1.06 -1.06
CA THR A 30 2.58 0.50 -1.60
C THR A 30 1.56 0.42 -0.48
N MET A 31 0.35 0.90 -0.72
CA MET A 31 -0.79 0.79 0.20
C MET A 31 -1.89 -0.06 -0.39
N VAL A 32 -2.61 -0.78 0.46
CA VAL A 32 -3.78 -1.55 0.09
C VAL A 32 -4.96 -1.05 0.91
N ILE A 33 -5.98 -0.48 0.25
CA ILE A 33 -7.17 0.06 0.90
C ILE A 33 -8.38 -0.59 0.22
N GLY A 34 -9.20 -1.33 0.98
CA GLY A 34 -10.36 -2.03 0.43
C GLY A 34 -10.02 -3.04 -0.68
N GLY A 35 -8.82 -3.63 -0.64
CA GLY A 35 -8.32 -4.52 -1.70
C GLY A 35 -7.73 -3.82 -2.93
N LYS A 36 -7.85 -2.49 -3.03
CA LYS A 36 -7.24 -1.69 -4.10
C LYS A 36 -5.80 -1.34 -3.75
N VAL A 37 -4.90 -1.52 -4.72
CA VAL A 37 -3.46 -1.35 -4.55
C VAL A 37 -3.05 0.03 -5.08
N PHE A 38 -2.42 0.83 -4.24
CA PHE A 38 -1.90 2.17 -4.56
C PHE A 38 -0.38 2.19 -4.43
N VAL A 39 0.28 2.90 -5.34
CA VAL A 39 1.68 2.68 -5.68
C VAL A 39 2.39 4.01 -5.75
N GLY A 40 3.15 4.34 -4.71
CA GLY A 40 3.61 5.72 -4.53
C GLY A 40 2.48 6.59 -3.99
N PHE A 41 2.79 7.36 -2.95
CA PHE A 41 1.82 8.19 -2.25
C PHE A 41 1.42 9.44 -3.05
N GLN A 42 2.38 10.11 -3.68
CA GLN A 42 2.13 11.41 -4.32
C GLN A 42 1.20 11.27 -5.53
N ASP A 43 1.50 10.34 -6.45
CA ASP A 43 0.71 10.09 -7.64
C ASP A 43 -0.72 9.62 -7.34
N ASN A 44 -0.92 8.98 -6.18
CA ASN A 44 -2.21 8.40 -5.78
C ASN A 44 -2.95 9.22 -4.72
N ARG A 45 -2.44 10.39 -4.31
CA ARG A 45 -2.92 11.12 -3.13
C ARG A 45 -4.44 11.30 -3.12
N LYS A 46 -5.01 11.83 -4.20
CA LYS A 46 -6.48 12.05 -4.31
C LYS A 46 -7.29 10.75 -4.21
N ALA A 47 -6.82 9.68 -4.85
CA ALA A 47 -7.53 8.40 -4.86
C ALA A 47 -7.43 7.68 -3.51
N ILE A 48 -6.31 7.83 -2.81
CA ILE A 48 -6.12 7.37 -1.43
C ILE A 48 -7.09 8.12 -0.51
N GLU A 49 -7.16 9.44 -0.61
CA GLU A 49 -8.07 10.26 0.22
C GLU A 49 -9.54 9.86 0.01
N GLN A 50 -9.96 9.60 -1.23
CA GLN A 50 -11.31 9.09 -1.53
C GLN A 50 -11.55 7.71 -0.95
N ALA A 51 -10.59 6.78 -1.13
CA ALA A 51 -10.71 5.42 -0.60
C ALA A 51 -10.81 5.39 0.94
N LEU A 52 -10.16 6.33 1.64
CA LEU A 52 -10.24 6.46 3.10
C LEU A 52 -11.56 7.09 3.60
N ARG A 53 -12.25 7.86 2.76
CA ARG A 53 -13.53 8.50 3.11
C ARG A 53 -14.74 7.56 2.99
N GLY A 54 -14.58 6.41 2.35
CA GLY A 54 -15.67 5.43 2.19
C GLY A 54 -16.70 5.79 1.12
N GLU A 55 -16.39 6.73 0.22
CA GLU A 55 -17.23 7.01 -0.96
C GLU A 55 -16.87 6.02 -2.09
N GLY A 56 -17.52 4.87 -2.06
CA GLY A 56 -17.54 3.86 -3.11
C GLY A 56 -18.89 3.16 -3.12
#